data_AF-A0A512NHJ9-F1
#
_entry.id   AF-A0A512NHJ9-F1
#
_cell.length_a   1.000
_cell.length_b   1.000
_cell.length_c   1.000
_cell.angle_alpha   90.00
_cell.angle_beta   90.00
_cell.angle_gamma   90.00
#
_symmetry.space_group_name_H-M   'P 1'
#
loop_
_entity.id
_entity.type
_entity.pdbx_description
1 polymer ?
#
loop_
_entity_poly.entity_id
_entity_poly.type
_entity_poly.pdbx_seq_one_letter_code
_entity_poly.pdbx_strand_id
1 'polypeptide(L)'
;MKIDKKARDKSSLRDDETAVELHNRLAKRIVSMIVHEQVAAGGTVSDIMFLCESVLVGVVLGCFQLGSDERALDAIVSRVKERLAKVRLEDLEIKGKA
;
A
#
# COMPACT_ATOMS: atom_id res chain seq x y z
N MET A 1 30.16 -35.07 26.21
CA MET A 1 28.94 -34.29 25.89
C MET A 1 29.33 -32.83 25.74
N LYS A 2 29.47 -32.31 24.52
CA LYS A 2 29.79 -30.90 24.25
C LYS A 2 28.71 -30.35 23.34
N ILE A 3 28.04 -29.33 23.83
CA ILE A 3 26.79 -28.75 23.32
C ILE A 3 27.04 -28.14 21.93
N ASP A 4 26.18 -28.50 20.97
CA ASP A 4 26.17 -28.00 19.60
C ASP A 4 26.17 -26.46 19.54
N LYS A 5 27.23 -25.90 18.95
CA LYS A 5 27.37 -24.47 18.62
C LYS A 5 26.39 -23.99 17.52
N LYS A 6 25.45 -24.84 17.07
CA LYS A 6 24.58 -24.57 15.91
C LYS A 6 23.23 -23.94 16.24
N ALA A 7 22.96 -23.63 17.51
CA ALA A 7 21.68 -23.07 17.97
C ALA A 7 21.69 -21.55 18.17
N ARG A 8 22.81 -20.85 17.92
CA ARG A 8 22.97 -19.43 18.28
C ARG A 8 23.07 -18.49 17.08
N ASP A 9 22.46 -18.85 15.95
CA ASP A 9 22.42 -17.96 14.78
C ASP A 9 21.20 -18.21 13.88
N LYS A 10 20.00 -18.22 14.48
CA LYS A 10 18.73 -18.16 13.74
C LYS A 10 17.82 -17.00 14.18
N SER A 11 18.26 -16.15 15.11
CA SER A 11 17.50 -14.98 15.54
C SER A 11 17.95 -13.66 14.89
N SER A 12 19.05 -13.66 14.13
CA SER A 12 19.61 -12.47 13.46
C SER A 12 19.01 -12.22 12.07
N LEU A 13 18.28 -13.18 11.50
CA LEU A 13 17.70 -13.09 10.14
C LEU A 13 16.30 -12.44 10.10
N ARG A 14 15.81 -11.84 11.19
CA ARG A 14 14.43 -11.36 11.27
C ARG A 14 14.19 -9.85 11.12
N ASP A 15 15.21 -8.99 11.20
CA ASP A 15 14.96 -7.57 11.44
C ASP A 15 15.70 -6.60 10.49
N ASP A 16 15.83 -6.93 9.21
CA ASP A 16 16.20 -5.93 8.17
C ASP A 16 15.19 -5.95 7.02
N GLU A 17 13.90 -5.95 7.34
CA GLU A 17 12.93 -5.61 6.31
C GLU A 17 13.05 -4.11 6.02
N THR A 18 13.40 -3.79 4.78
CA THR A 18 13.55 -2.39 4.38
C THR A 18 12.21 -1.66 4.55
N ALA A 19 12.24 -0.36 4.87
CA ALA A 19 11.03 0.44 5.01
C ALA A 19 10.10 0.35 3.78
N VAL A 20 10.67 0.12 2.60
CA VAL A 20 9.96 -0.10 1.34
C VAL A 20 9.24 -1.44 1.31
N GLU A 21 9.88 -2.53 1.74
CA GLU A 21 9.27 -3.86 1.81
C GLU A 21 8.14 -3.89 2.82
N LEU A 22 8.36 -3.31 4.01
CA LEU A 22 7.31 -3.16 5.02
C LEU A 22 6.13 -2.36 4.47
N HIS A 23 6.39 -1.21 3.85
CA HIS A 23 5.36 -0.39 3.22
C HIS A 23 4.56 -1.18 2.17
N ASN A 24 5.25 -1.83 1.25
CA ASN A 24 4.61 -2.59 0.16
C ASN A 24 3.78 -3.77 0.70
N ARG A 25 4.29 -4.48 1.71
CA ARG A 25 3.58 -5.60 2.33
C ARG A 25 2.31 -5.13 3.04
N LEU A 26 2.40 -4.05 3.82
CA LEU A 26 1.24 -3.46 4.49
C LEU A 26 0.21 -2.95 3.48
N ALA A 27 0.66 -2.22 2.45
CA ALA A 27 -0.21 -1.71 1.40
C ALA A 27 -0.95 -2.84 0.67
N LYS A 28 -0.25 -3.92 0.27
CA LYS A 28 -0.87 -5.09 -0.37
C LYS A 28 -1.94 -5.73 0.50
N ARG A 29 -1.68 -5.88 1.80
CA ARG A 29 -2.66 -6.42 2.75
C ARG A 29 -3.90 -5.54 2.85
N ILE A 30 -3.72 -4.22 3.00
CA ILE A 30 -4.84 -3.26 3.08
C ILE A 30 -5.67 -3.29 1.81
N VAL A 31 -5.02 -3.22 0.65
CA VAL A 31 -5.71 -3.31 -0.66
C VAL A 31 -6.48 -4.63 -0.78
N SER A 32 -5.87 -5.75 -0.39
CA SER A 32 -6.55 -7.04 -0.42
C SER A 32 -7.79 -7.08 0.46
N MET A 33 -7.76 -6.49 1.65
CA MET A 33 -8.93 -6.43 2.55
C MET A 33 -10.05 -5.59 1.94
N ILE A 34 -9.73 -4.44 1.35
CA ILE A 34 -10.71 -3.55 0.71
C ILE A 34 -11.38 -4.24 -0.49
N VAL A 35 -10.60 -4.90 -1.35
CA VAL A 35 -11.10 -5.48 -2.60
C VAL A 35 -11.80 -6.81 -2.37
N HIS A 36 -11.22 -7.71 -1.57
CA HIS A 36 -11.66 -9.10 -1.54
C HIS A 36 -13.09 -9.25 -0.99
N GLU A 37 -13.42 -8.56 0.10
CA GLU A 37 -14.75 -8.67 0.73
C GLU A 37 -15.85 -8.16 -0.20
N GLN A 38 -15.60 -7.04 -0.89
CA GLN A 38 -16.53 -6.48 -1.86
C GLN A 38 -16.75 -7.42 -3.05
N VAL A 39 -15.68 -7.99 -3.61
CA VAL A 39 -15.78 -8.98 -4.69
C VAL A 39 -16.52 -10.24 -4.24
N ALA A 40 -16.24 -10.73 -3.03
CA ALA A 40 -16.90 -11.92 -2.47
C ALA A 40 -18.40 -11.71 -2.24
N ALA A 41 -18.81 -10.47 -1.95
CA ALA A 41 -20.21 -10.08 -1.81
C ALA A 41 -20.92 -9.82 -3.16
N GLY A 42 -20.21 -9.96 -4.30
CA GLY A 42 -20.75 -9.65 -5.62
C GLY A 42 -20.81 -8.15 -5.93
N GLY A 43 -20.05 -7.33 -5.19
CA GLY A 43 -19.96 -5.88 -5.37
C GLY A 43 -19.32 -5.49 -6.71
N THR A 44 -19.70 -4.31 -7.17
CA THR A 44 -19.18 -3.70 -8.40
C THR A 44 -17.85 -2.99 -8.15
N VAL A 45 -17.17 -2.61 -9.25
CA VAL A 45 -15.99 -1.74 -9.16
C VAL A 45 -16.32 -0.42 -8.45
N SER A 46 -17.53 0.12 -8.64
CA SER A 46 -17.98 1.33 -7.96
C SER A 46 -18.04 1.15 -6.44
N ASP A 47 -18.55 0.00 -5.97
CA ASP A 47 -18.63 -0.31 -4.53
C ASP A 47 -17.23 -0.39 -3.89
N ILE A 48 -16.27 -0.99 -4.61
CA ILE A 48 -14.86 -1.02 -4.19
C ILE A 48 -14.28 0.39 -4.11
N MET A 49 -14.56 1.25 -5.09
CA MET A 49 -14.06 2.62 -5.11
C MET A 49 -14.67 3.47 -3.98
N PHE A 50 -15.96 3.31 -3.68
CA PHE A 50 -16.61 4.00 -2.55
C PHE A 50 -16.06 3.56 -1.20
N LEU A 51 -15.77 2.27 -1.03
CA LEU A 51 -15.11 1.78 0.17
C LEU A 51 -13.69 2.37 0.30
N CYS A 52 -12.94 2.40 -0.80
CA CYS A 52 -11.60 2.99 -0.85
C CYS A 52 -11.62 4.48 -0.47
N GLU A 53 -12.59 5.25 -0.99
CA GLU A 53 -12.82 6.65 -0.61
C GLU A 53 -13.06 6.79 0.90
N SER A 54 -13.95 5.98 1.46
CA SER A 54 -14.27 5.99 2.89
C SER A 54 -13.05 5.71 3.76
N VAL A 55 -12.20 4.74 3.36
CA VAL A 55 -10.94 4.43 4.04
C VAL A 55 -9.97 5.60 3.98
N LEU A 56 -9.80 6.23 2.82
CA LEU A 56 -8.92 7.40 2.67
C LEU A 56 -9.36 8.56 3.56
N VAL A 57 -10.65 8.87 3.61
CA VAL A 57 -11.21 9.89 4.51
C VAL A 57 -10.91 9.54 5.96
N GLY A 58 -11.15 8.29 6.39
CA GLY A 58 -10.85 7.84 7.75
C GLY A 58 -9.37 7.97 8.13
N VAL A 59 -8.46 7.62 7.22
CA VAL A 59 -7.01 7.78 7.42
C VAL A 59 -6.64 9.26 7.60
N VAL A 60 -7.16 10.13 6.74
CA VAL A 60 -6.87 11.58 6.80
C VAL A 60 -7.39 12.19 8.10
N LEU A 61 -8.62 11.86 8.50
CA LEU A 61 -9.19 12.30 9.78
C LEU A 61 -8.34 11.82 10.96
N GLY A 62 -7.90 10.57 10.93
CA GLY A 62 -6.97 10.03 11.94
C GLY A 62 -5.65 10.80 12.00
N CYS A 63 -5.09 11.18 10.86
CA CYS A 63 -3.88 12.00 10.80
C CYS A 63 -4.11 13.44 11.32
N PHE A 64 -5.26 14.05 11.05
CA PHE A 64 -5.61 15.36 11.60
C PHE A 64 -5.73 15.34 13.12
N GLN A 65 -6.33 14.28 13.69
CA GLN A 65 -6.37 14.08 15.15
C GLN A 65 -4.99 13.97 15.78
N LEU A 66 -3.97 13.54 15.02
CA LEU A 66 -2.57 13.49 15.43
C LEU A 66 -1.80 14.80 15.19
N GLY A 67 -2.49 15.89 14.79
CA GLY A 67 -1.92 17.22 14.62
C GLY A 67 -1.36 17.51 13.23
N SER A 68 -1.74 16.76 12.20
CA SER A 68 -1.35 17.06 10.81
C SER A 68 -2.20 18.19 10.19
N ASP A 69 -1.57 18.98 9.31
CA ASP A 69 -2.17 20.08 8.56
C ASP A 69 -3.08 19.59 7.41
N GLU A 70 -4.18 20.29 7.15
CA GLU A 70 -5.17 20.03 6.10
C GLU A 70 -4.55 19.89 4.69
N ARG A 71 -3.39 20.54 4.49
CA ARG A 71 -2.59 20.47 3.25
C ARG A 71 -2.07 19.07 2.91
N ALA A 72 -2.12 18.12 3.84
CA ALA A 72 -1.70 16.74 3.59
C ALA A 72 -2.60 16.03 2.55
N LEU A 73 -3.89 16.37 2.48
CA LEU A 73 -4.83 15.74 1.55
C LEU A 73 -4.50 16.07 0.09
N ASP A 74 -4.23 17.34 -0.21
CA ASP A 74 -3.88 17.80 -1.56
C ASP A 74 -2.57 17.18 -2.05
N ALA A 75 -1.60 17.00 -1.14
CA ALA A 75 -0.34 16.33 -1.42
C ALA A 75 -0.56 14.84 -1.74
N ILE A 76 -1.47 14.17 -1.05
CA ILE A 76 -1.84 12.76 -1.32
C ILE A 76 -2.47 12.65 -2.70
N VAL A 77 -3.49 13.46 -3.00
CA VAL A 77 -4.22 13.41 -4.29
C VAL A 77 -3.27 13.68 -5.46
N SER A 78 -2.39 14.67 -5.32
CA SER A 78 -1.38 14.99 -6.35
C SER A 78 -0.43 13.82 -6.59
N ARG A 79 0.13 13.22 -5.52
CA ARG A 79 1.01 12.05 -5.64
C ARG A 79 0.30 10.82 -6.21
N VAL A 80 -0.96 10.59 -5.85
CA VAL A 80 -1.74 9.47 -6.40
C VAL A 80 -1.91 9.64 -7.90
N LYS A 81 -2.27 10.83 -8.37
CA LYS A 81 -2.38 11.14 -9.81
C LYS A 81 -1.06 10.91 -10.54
N GLU A 82 0.06 11.38 -9.99
CA GLU A 82 1.39 11.15 -10.58
C GLU A 82 1.75 9.66 -10.66
N ARG A 83 1.50 8.89 -9.60
CA ARG A 83 1.78 7.45 -9.58
C ARG A 83 0.90 6.69 -10.58
N LEU A 84 -0.39 7.04 -10.67
CA LEU A 84 -1.29 6.47 -11.67
C LEU A 84 -0.85 6.79 -13.09
N ALA A 85 -0.42 8.04 -13.35
CA ALA A 85 0.11 8.44 -14.65
C ALA A 85 1.36 7.64 -15.01
N LYS A 86 2.30 7.46 -14.06
CA LYS A 86 3.51 6.65 -14.28
C LYS A 86 3.19 5.19 -14.59
N VAL A 87 2.34 4.55 -13.80
CA VAL A 87 1.93 3.16 -14.04
C VAL A 87 1.23 3.02 -15.40
N ARG A 88 0.34 3.95 -15.75
CA ARG A 88 -0.36 3.95 -17.05
C ARG A 88 0.55 4.23 -18.24
N LEU A 89 1.61 5.03 -18.05
CA LEU A 89 2.61 5.32 -19.08
C LEU A 89 3.64 4.19 -19.22
N GLU A 90 3.99 3.51 -18.12
CA GLU A 90 4.85 2.32 -18.12
C GLU A 90 4.16 1.12 -18.80
N ASP A 91 2.82 1.04 -18.76
CA ASP A 91 2.00 0.06 -19.51
C ASP A 91 1.80 0.39 -21.00
N LEU A 92 2.23 1.57 -21.47
CA LEU A 92 2.24 1.90 -22.89
C LEU A 92 3.59 1.48 -23.49
N GLU A 93 3.69 0.25 -24.01
CA GLU A 93 4.72 -0.07 -25.01
C GLU A 93 4.61 0.96 -26.14
N ILE A 94 5.57 1.88 -26.24
CA ILE A 94 5.66 2.83 -27.36
C ILE A 94 6.08 2.02 -28.60
N LYS A 95 5.12 1.35 -29.24
CA LYS A 95 5.23 0.88 -30.62
C LYS A 95 4.81 1.99 -31.58
N GLY A 96 5.39 3.18 -31.40
CA GLY A 96 5.42 4.20 -32.43
C GLY A 96 6.58 3.91 -33.36
N LYS A 97 6.34 3.24 -34.49
CA LYS A 97 7.26 3.34 -35.62
C LYS A 97 7.13 4.75 -36.19
N ALA A 98 8.20 5.54 -36.11
CA ALA A 98 8.42 6.66 -37.00
C ALA A 98 8.79 6.16 -38.40
#